data_AF-D6V815-F1
#
_entry.id   AF-D6V815-F1
#
_cell.length_a   1.000
_cell.length_b   1.000
_cell.length_c   1.000
_cell.angle_alpha   90.00
_cell.angle_beta   90.00
_cell.angle_gamma   90.00
#
_symmetry.space_group_name_H-M   'P 1'
#
loop_
_entity.id
_entity.type
_entity.pdbx_description
1 polymer ?
#
loop_
_entity_poly.entity_id
_entity_poly.type
_entity_poly.pdbx_seq_one_letter_code
_entity_poly.pdbx_strand_id
1 'polypeptide(L)'
;MVKLIVVFIGSLFVLVPVCLIVGYGIGELIAAYVYPVTGTPDRYREDRELFAGVYGIMFIGGFLYVASALFVMFRLMKSIRKRRE
;
A
#
# COMPACT_ATOMS: atom_id res chain seq x y z
N MET A 1 23.09 -16.58 7.76
CA MET A 1 21.63 -16.65 7.99
C MET A 1 21.14 -15.55 8.94
N VAL A 2 21.65 -15.45 10.17
CA VAL A 2 21.21 -14.44 11.18
C VAL A 2 21.26 -13.00 10.65
N LYS A 3 22.34 -12.61 9.94
CA LYS A 3 22.47 -11.27 9.34
C LYS A 3 21.34 -10.94 8.36
N LEU A 4 20.87 -11.92 7.57
CA LEU A 4 19.74 -11.73 6.64
C LEU A 4 18.41 -11.60 7.38
N ILE A 5 18.22 -12.38 8.45
CA ILE A 5 17.01 -12.33 9.28
C ILE A 5 16.90 -10.96 9.97
N VAL A 6 18.00 -10.45 10.54
CA VAL A 6 18.03 -9.13 11.18
C VAL A 6 17.75 -8.01 10.18
N VAL A 7 18.34 -8.06 8.98
CA VAL A 7 18.06 -7.08 7.92
C VAL A 7 16.61 -7.17 7.46
N PHE A 8 16.05 -8.37 7.32
CA PHE A 8 14.65 -8.55 6.93
C PHE A 8 13.69 -8.00 7.99
N ILE A 9 13.90 -8.33 9.27
CA ILE A 9 13.08 -7.82 10.37
C ILE A 9 13.21 -6.29 10.47
N GLY A 10 14.43 -5.75 10.38
CA GLY A 10 14.66 -4.31 10.35
C GLY A 10 13.96 -3.62 9.19
N SER A 11 13.96 -4.24 8.00
CA SER A 11 13.24 -3.72 6.84
C SER A 11 11.72 -3.71 7.05
N LEU A 12 11.16 -4.75 7.67
CA LEU A 12 9.73 -4.79 8.02
C LEU A 12 9.37 -3.70 9.03
N PHE A 13 10.23 -3.47 10.01
CA PHE A 13 10.03 -2.45 11.04
C PHE A 13 9.98 -1.04 10.47
N VAL A 14 10.72 -0.77 9.39
CA VAL A 14 10.67 0.50 8.64
C VAL A 14 9.51 0.51 7.65
N LEU A 15 9.21 -0.62 7.01
CA LEU A 15 8.16 -0.72 6.01
C LEU A 15 6.78 -0.45 6.60
N VAL A 16 6.48 -1.00 7.78
CA VAL A 16 5.18 -0.80 8.46
C VAL A 16 4.84 0.68 8.67
N PRO A 17 5.66 1.52 9.33
CA PRO A 17 5.34 2.93 9.53
C PRO A 17 5.26 3.71 8.20
N VAL A 18 6.09 3.36 7.21
CA VAL A 18 5.99 3.97 5.87
C VAL A 18 4.64 3.63 5.23
N CYS A 19 4.20 2.38 5.28
CA CYS A 19 2.90 1.96 4.76
C CYS A 19 1.73 2.64 5.50
N LEU A 20 1.84 2.85 6.81
CA LEU A 20 0.81 3.56 7.59
C LEU A 20 0.74 5.03 7.17
N ILE A 21 1.86 5.74 7.09
CA ILE A 21 1.90 7.17 6.75
C ILE A 21 1.40 7.40 5.33
N VAL A 22 1.95 6.66 4.37
CA VAL A 22 1.57 6.82 2.96
C VAL A 22 0.12 6.34 2.76
N GLY A 23 -0.29 5.27 3.44
CA GLY A 23 -1.62 4.67 3.31
C GLY A 23 -2.69 5.59 3.84
N TYR A 24 -2.46 6.15 5.02
CA TYR A 24 -3.31 7.17 5.60
C TYR A 24 -3.39 8.42 4.71
N GLY A 25 -2.25 8.93 4.22
CA GLY A 25 -2.23 10.12 3.35
C GLY A 25 -2.98 9.93 2.03
N ILE A 26 -2.81 8.78 1.37
CA ILE A 26 -3.58 8.44 0.16
C ILE A 26 -5.06 8.25 0.52
N GLY A 27 -5.34 7.61 1.64
CA GLY A 27 -6.68 7.41 2.16
C GLY A 27 -7.43 8.72 2.38
N GLU A 28 -6.78 9.73 2.98
CA GLU A 28 -7.32 11.09 3.15
C GLU A 28 -7.61 11.77 1.80
N LEU A 29 -6.69 11.66 0.83
CA LEU A 29 -6.89 12.22 -0.51
C LEU A 29 -8.13 11.61 -1.21
N ILE A 30 -8.32 10.30 -1.08
CA ILE A 30 -9.49 9.60 -1.63
C ILE A 30 -10.75 9.97 -0.83
N ALA A 31 -10.67 9.99 0.50
CA ALA A 31 -11.80 10.33 1.37
C ALA A 31 -12.31 11.75 1.11
N ALA A 32 -11.43 12.70 0.83
CA ALA A 32 -11.79 14.06 0.42
C ALA A 32 -12.55 14.11 -0.93
N TYR A 33 -12.28 13.17 -1.83
CA TYR A 33 -12.97 13.04 -3.11
C TYR A 33 -14.32 12.30 -2.99
N VAL A 34 -14.37 11.25 -2.16
CA VAL A 34 -15.56 10.40 -1.98
C VAL A 34 -16.61 11.06 -1.08
N TYR A 35 -16.17 11.77 -0.04
CA TYR A 35 -17.03 12.51 0.89
C TYR A 35 -16.78 14.00 0.71
N PRO A 36 -17.37 14.65 -0.30
CA PRO A 36 -17.04 16.03 -0.66
C PRO A 36 -17.32 17.01 0.49
N VAL A 37 -16.41 17.96 0.68
CA VAL A 37 -16.47 19.02 1.71
C VAL A 37 -17.53 20.10 1.40
N THR A 38 -18.28 19.94 0.31
CA THR A 38 -19.25 20.94 -0.19
C THR A 38 -20.60 20.92 0.55
N GLY A 39 -20.70 20.22 1.68
CA GLY A 39 -21.86 20.21 2.59
C GLY A 39 -21.49 20.61 4.04
N THR A 40 -22.46 20.55 4.96
CA THR A 40 -22.30 20.95 6.38
C THR A 40 -20.97 20.46 6.98
N PRO A 41 -20.17 21.32 7.66
CA PRO A 41 -18.72 21.12 7.84
C PRO A 41 -18.27 19.86 8.60
N ASP A 42 -19.15 19.15 9.30
CA ASP A 42 -18.73 18.09 10.24
C ASP A 42 -19.47 16.75 10.06
N ARG A 43 -20.34 16.61 9.05
CA ARG A 43 -21.24 15.44 8.99
C ARG A 43 -20.53 14.11 8.68
N TYR A 44 -19.39 14.15 7.99
CA TYR A 44 -18.68 12.96 7.48
C TYR A 44 -17.24 12.88 7.96
N ARG A 45 -16.89 13.60 9.04
CA ARG A 45 -15.50 13.66 9.50
C ARG A 45 -15.01 12.30 10.02
N GLU A 46 -15.80 11.65 10.88
CA GLU A 46 -15.48 10.31 11.39
C GLU A 46 -15.41 9.27 10.26
N ASP A 47 -16.32 9.36 9.27
CA ASP A 47 -16.31 8.46 8.10
C ASP A 47 -15.06 8.65 7.23
N ARG A 48 -14.55 9.87 7.09
CA ARG A 48 -13.29 10.13 6.37
C ARG A 48 -12.08 9.59 7.11
N GLU A 49 -11.98 9.83 8.42
CA GLU A 49 -10.86 9.32 9.23
C GLU A 49 -10.86 7.78 9.23
N LEU A 50 -12.05 7.17 9.32
CA LEU A 50 -12.21 5.71 9.22
C LEU A 50 -11.86 5.20 7.81
N PHE A 51 -12.27 5.91 6.77
CA PHE A 51 -11.95 5.55 5.38
C PHE A 51 -10.44 5.66 5.12
N ALA A 52 -9.80 6.72 5.59
CA ALA A 52 -8.37 6.94 5.46
C ALA A 52 -7.57 5.88 6.22
N GLY A 53 -7.98 5.56 7.45
CA GLY A 53 -7.32 4.56 8.30
C GLY A 53 -7.50 3.13 7.81
N VAL A 54 -8.67 2.75 7.29
CA VAL A 54 -8.95 1.37 6.89
C VAL A 54 -8.67 1.15 5.41
N TYR A 55 -9.34 1.90 4.54
CA TYR A 55 -9.23 1.70 3.10
C TYR A 55 -7.90 2.20 2.54
N GLY A 56 -7.36 3.31 3.04
CA GLY A 56 -6.06 3.83 2.61
C GLY A 56 -4.90 2.84 2.87
N ILE A 57 -4.89 2.24 4.07
CA ILE A 57 -3.86 1.27 4.46
C ILE A 57 -4.03 -0.05 3.71
N MET A 58 -5.27 -0.54 3.55
CA MET A 58 -5.57 -1.72 2.74
C MET A 58 -5.19 -1.52 1.26
N PHE A 59 -5.36 -0.31 0.72
CA PHE A 59 -5.04 0.01 -0.67
C PHE A 59 -3.55 -0.09 -0.96
N ILE A 60 -2.69 0.39 -0.04
CA ILE A 60 -1.23 0.25 -0.17
C ILE A 60 -0.79 -1.20 -0.04
N GLY A 61 -1.34 -1.93 0.94
CA GLY A 61 -1.05 -3.37 1.07
C GLY A 61 -1.42 -4.13 -0.20
N GLY A 62 -2.60 -3.86 -0.76
CA GLY A 62 -3.05 -4.41 -2.04
C GLY A 62 -2.16 -4.02 -3.22
N PHE A 63 -1.76 -2.76 -3.31
CA PHE A 63 -0.88 -2.28 -4.38
C PHE A 63 0.50 -2.96 -4.33
N LEU A 64 1.10 -3.07 -3.15
CA LEU A 64 2.37 -3.78 -2.96
C LEU A 64 2.26 -5.26 -3.35
N TYR A 65 1.13 -5.89 -3.02
CA TYR A 65 0.86 -7.27 -3.43
C TYR A 65 0.80 -7.39 -4.97
N VAL A 66 0.01 -6.53 -5.65
CA VAL A 66 -0.10 -6.53 -7.11
C VAL A 66 1.25 -6.23 -7.78
N ALA A 67 2.00 -5.26 -7.29
CA ALA A 67 3.32 -4.91 -7.80
C ALA A 67 4.31 -6.09 -7.68
N SER A 68 4.30 -6.79 -6.53
CA SER A 68 5.14 -7.97 -6.33
C SER A 68 4.73 -9.13 -7.26
N ALA A 69 3.42 -9.35 -7.46
CA ALA A 69 2.91 -10.36 -8.38
C ALA A 69 3.33 -10.06 -9.84
N LEU A 70 3.21 -8.81 -10.28
CA LEU A 70 3.67 -8.37 -11.61
C LEU A 70 5.17 -8.55 -11.78
N PHE A 71 5.97 -8.23 -10.76
CA PHE A 71 7.42 -8.42 -10.80
C PHE A 71 7.80 -9.91 -10.95
N VAL A 72 7.14 -10.80 -10.20
CA VAL A 72 7.33 -12.25 -10.30
C VAL A 72 6.94 -12.76 -11.69
N MET A 73 5.79 -12.32 -12.20
CA MET A 73 5.33 -12.67 -13.56
C MET A 73 6.31 -12.20 -14.64
N PHE A 74 6.81 -10.96 -14.54
CA PHE A 74 7.80 -10.42 -15.46
C PHE A 74 9.09 -11.25 -15.44
N ARG A 75 9.60 -11.57 -14.24
CA ARG A 75 10.80 -12.40 -14.08
C ARG A 75 10.61 -13.80 -14.65
N LEU A 76 9.43 -14.38 -14.45
CA LEU A 76 9.06 -15.69 -15.00
C LEU A 76 9.04 -15.66 -16.53
N MET A 77 8.35 -14.68 -17.14
CA MET A 77 8.33 -14.50 -18.59
C MET A 77 9.74 -14.33 -19.16
N LYS A 78 10.58 -13.52 -18.52
CA LYS A 78 11.97 -13.32 -18.93
C LYS A 78 12.79 -14.62 -18.84
N SER A 79 12.59 -15.42 -17.79
CA SER A 79 13.26 -16.71 -17.63
C SER A 79 12.82 -17.74 -18.67
N ILE A 80 11.54 -17.76 -19.03
CA ILE A 80 11.01 -18.65 -20.07
C ILE A 80 11.58 -18.25 -21.44
N ARG A 81 11.61 -16.96 -21.76
CA ARG A 81 12.23 -16.46 -23.00
C ARG A 81 13.71 -16.85 -23.09
N LYS A 82 14.48 -16.68 -22.01
CA LYS A 82 15.90 -17.04 -21.99
C LYS A 82 16.18 -18.54 -22.13
N ARG A 83 15.21 -19.42 -21.81
CA ARG A 83 15.35 -20.88 -22.04
C ARG A 83 14.95 -21.30 -23.47
N ARG A 84 14.33 -20.40 -24.24
CA ARG A 84 13.83 -20.67 -25.59
C ARG A 84 14.79 -20.21 -26.69
N GLU A 85 15.66 -19.25 -26.38
CA GLU A 85 16.90 -18.95 -27.13
C GLU A 85 17.99 -19.96 -26.78
#